data_AF-A0A923VGT1-F1
#
_entry.id   AF-A0A923VGT1-F1
#
_cell.length_a   1.000
_cell.length_b   1.000
_cell.length_c   1.000
_cell.angle_alpha   90.00
_cell.angle_beta   90.00
_cell.angle_gamma   90.00
#
_symmetry.space_group_name_H-M   'P 1'
#
loop_
_entity.id
_entity.type
_entity.pdbx_description
1 polymer ?
#
loop_
_entity_poly.entity_id
_entity_poly.type
_entity_poly.pdbx_seq_one_letter_code
_entity_poly.pdbx_strand_id
1 'polypeptide(L)'
;MGFISYNINNKKRDEDFIRISSDKLGKKQITGSFRITRFIDKDTNQKIHYIPALELTSYGDTNEKADEMMKQVLNNYFDFLCTLSTKMLRKELLGIGWKQDLFKNKDYSKAYIDINGNLNEFNVEDLKIENLDLQAA
;
A
#
# COMPACT_ATOMS: atom_id res chain seq x y z
N MET A 1 -18.73 3.21 2.68
CA MET A 1 -18.38 1.90 2.11
C MET A 1 -16.88 1.97 1.89
N GLY A 2 -16.02 1.15 2.50
CA GLY A 2 -16.26 0.01 3.38
C GLY A 2 -15.11 -0.21 4.37
N PHE A 3 -15.23 -1.27 5.17
CA PHE A 3 -14.26 -1.62 6.20
C PHE A 3 -13.01 -2.20 5.54
N ILE A 4 -11.87 -1.50 5.66
CA ILE A 4 -10.58 -2.11 5.37
C ILE A 4 -10.14 -2.84 6.64
N SER A 5 -10.02 -4.16 6.57
CA SER A 5 -9.33 -4.91 7.61
C SER A 5 -7.82 -4.83 7.36
N TYR A 6 -7.10 -4.43 8.40
CA TYR A 6 -5.65 -4.25 8.39
C TYR A 6 -5.04 -5.33 9.28
N ASN A 7 -4.14 -6.14 8.74
CA ASN A 7 -3.35 -7.08 9.52
C ASN A 7 -1.87 -6.88 9.22
N ILE A 8 -1.10 -6.48 10.23
CA ILE A 8 0.35 -6.34 10.11
C ILE A 8 0.98 -7.68 10.49
N ASN A 9 1.80 -8.22 9.60
CA ASN A 9 2.49 -9.49 9.79
C ASN A 9 3.98 -9.36 9.45
N ASN A 10 4.80 -10.16 10.14
CA ASN A 10 6.24 -10.24 9.92
C ASN A 10 6.65 -11.23 8.81
N LYS A 11 5.68 -11.76 8.04
CA LYS A 11 5.96 -12.74 6.99
C LYS A 11 6.59 -12.08 5.76
N LYS A 12 7.89 -12.30 5.54
CA LYS A 12 8.58 -11.90 4.31
C LYS A 12 7.87 -12.48 3.08
N ARG A 13 7.50 -11.61 2.13
CA ARG A 13 7.00 -11.97 0.80
C ARG A 13 7.90 -11.32 -0.23
N ASP A 14 8.25 -12.01 -1.31
CA ASP A 14 9.14 -11.46 -2.34
C ASP A 14 8.48 -10.40 -3.24
N GLU A 15 7.15 -10.36 -3.27
CA GLU A 15 6.36 -9.45 -4.10
C GLU A 15 5.18 -8.85 -3.34
N ASP A 16 4.84 -7.61 -3.69
CA ASP A 16 3.58 -6.97 -3.30
C ASP A 16 2.49 -7.41 -4.28
N PHE A 17 1.27 -7.66 -3.77
CA PHE A 17 0.14 -8.07 -4.60
C PHE A 17 -1.09 -7.20 -4.34
N ILE A 18 -1.87 -6.95 -5.38
CA ILE A 18 -3.20 -6.36 -5.30
C ILE A 18 -4.15 -7.13 -6.21
N ARG A 19 -5.27 -7.55 -5.65
CA ARG A 19 -6.39 -8.21 -6.33
C ARG A 19 -7.59 -7.29 -6.28
N ILE A 20 -8.23 -7.11 -7.44
CA ILE A 20 -9.44 -6.31 -7.57
C ILE A 20 -10.55 -7.20 -8.09
N SER A 21 -11.50 -7.52 -7.21
CA SER A 21 -12.69 -8.29 -7.51
C SER A 21 -13.93 -7.41 -7.52
N SER A 22 -15.05 -7.98 -7.94
CA SER A 22 -16.35 -7.36 -7.76
C SER A 22 -17.26 -8.39 -7.10
N ASP A 23 -18.10 -7.93 -6.19
CA ASP A 23 -19.12 -8.77 -5.56
C ASP A 23 -20.28 -9.06 -6.54
N LYS A 24 -21.26 -9.85 -6.08
CA LYS A 24 -22.45 -10.21 -6.88
C LYS A 24 -23.33 -9.00 -7.22
N LEU A 25 -23.14 -7.87 -6.54
CA LEU A 25 -23.88 -6.62 -6.71
C LEU A 25 -23.10 -5.60 -7.57
N GLY A 26 -21.92 -5.96 -8.08
CA GLY A 26 -21.08 -5.10 -8.91
C GLY A 26 -20.21 -4.11 -8.12
N LYS A 27 -20.16 -4.20 -6.79
CA LYS A 27 -19.26 -3.38 -5.96
C LYS A 27 -17.85 -3.93 -6.05
N LYS A 28 -16.87 -3.05 -6.28
CA LYS A 28 -15.46 -3.45 -6.32
C LYS A 28 -14.95 -3.72 -4.91
N GLN A 29 -14.14 -4.77 -4.80
CA GLN A 29 -13.44 -5.17 -3.59
C GLN A 29 -11.96 -5.25 -3.90
N ILE A 30 -11.13 -4.77 -2.99
CA ILE A 30 -9.68 -4.75 -3.15
C ILE A 30 -9.07 -5.58 -2.03
N THR A 31 -8.23 -6.55 -2.39
CA THR A 31 -7.44 -7.32 -1.43
C THR A 31 -5.99 -7.16 -1.81
N GLY A 32 -5.10 -6.86 -0.88
CA GLY A 32 -3.69 -6.71 -1.19
C GLY A 32 -2.79 -7.08 -0.04
N SER A 33 -1.52 -7.26 -0.34
CA SER A 33 -0.47 -7.34 0.65
C SER A 33 0.67 -6.48 0.17
N PHE A 34 1.09 -5.59 1.06
CA PHE A 34 2.05 -4.54 0.77
C PHE A 34 3.11 -4.50 1.85
N ARG A 35 4.35 -4.24 1.48
CA ARG A 35 5.38 -3.91 2.47
C ARG A 35 5.21 -2.47 2.94
N ILE A 36 5.31 -2.29 4.25
CA ILE A 36 5.35 -0.99 4.91
C ILE A 36 6.75 -0.78 5.49
N THR A 37 7.29 0.39 5.21
CA THR A 37 8.59 0.86 5.68
C THR A 37 8.32 1.89 6.74
N ARG A 38 8.77 1.63 7.96
CA ARG A 38 8.60 2.50 9.11
C ARG A 38 9.95 3.10 9.44
N PHE A 39 10.00 4.40 9.57
CA PHE A 39 11.23 5.09 9.94
C PHE A 39 11.01 6.37 10.73
N ILE A 40 12.08 6.88 11.31
CA ILE A 40 12.09 8.17 12.00
C ILE A 40 12.87 9.16 11.15
N ASP A 41 12.26 10.31 10.91
CA ASP A 41 12.92 11.47 10.30
C ASP A 41 13.80 12.17 11.34
N LYS A 42 15.08 12.35 11.04
CA LYS A 42 16.06 12.96 11.97
C LYS A 42 15.81 14.45 12.25
N ASP A 43 15.24 15.18 11.31
CA ASP A 43 15.09 16.62 11.40
C ASP A 43 13.82 17.00 12.18
N THR A 44 12.76 16.21 12.01
CA THR A 44 11.44 16.46 12.61
C THR A 44 11.10 15.52 13.76
N ASN A 45 11.85 14.43 13.93
CA ASN A 45 11.60 13.34 14.88
C ASN A 45 10.22 12.68 14.70
N GLN A 46 9.62 12.82 13.52
CA GLN A 46 8.33 12.22 13.19
C GLN A 46 8.48 10.75 12.82
N LYS A 47 7.49 9.94 13.21
CA LYS A 47 7.35 8.55 12.75
C LYS A 47 6.70 8.57 11.38
N ILE A 48 7.38 8.00 10.40
CA ILE A 48 6.95 7.94 9.01
C ILE A 48 6.67 6.50 8.64
N HIS A 49 5.50 6.26 8.06
CA HIS A 49 5.17 4.99 7.43
C HIS A 49 5.05 5.19 5.94
N TYR A 50 5.74 4.36 5.16
CA TYR A 50 5.80 4.46 3.71
C TYR A 50 5.50 3.11 3.05
N ILE A 51 4.64 3.09 2.05
CA ILE A 51 4.31 1.91 1.24
C ILE A 51 4.82 2.17 -0.19
N PRO A 52 6.02 1.67 -0.55
CA PRO A 52 6.63 1.93 -1.86
C PRO A 52 5.80 1.41 -3.04
N ALA A 53 5.07 0.31 -2.83
CA ALA A 53 4.24 -0.29 -3.88
C ALA A 53 3.08 0.61 -4.31
N LEU A 54 2.64 1.50 -3.42
CA LEU A 54 1.53 2.42 -3.64
C LEU A 54 1.97 3.88 -3.68
N GLU A 55 3.25 4.17 -3.39
CA GLU A 55 3.80 5.52 -3.26
C GLU A 55 3.05 6.36 -2.21
N LEU A 56 2.61 5.71 -1.12
CA LEU A 56 1.85 6.36 -0.04
C LEU A 56 2.69 6.53 1.21
N THR A 57 2.61 7.71 1.80
CA THR A 57 3.32 8.05 3.04
C THR A 57 2.33 8.58 4.08
N SER A 58 2.54 8.24 5.35
CA SER A 58 1.90 8.88 6.49
C SER A 58 2.91 9.28 7.55
N TYR A 59 2.51 10.21 8.41
CA TYR A 59 3.35 10.83 9.43
C TYR A 59 2.64 10.77 10.77
N GLY A 60 3.38 10.83 11.86
CA GLY A 60 2.79 10.98 13.19
C GLY A 60 3.85 11.18 14.26
N ASP A 61 3.47 11.85 15.34
CA ASP A 61 4.37 12.02 16.49
C ASP A 61 4.59 10.69 17.23
N THR A 62 3.70 9.71 17.02
CA THR A 62 3.80 8.34 17.55
C THR A 62 3.50 7.33 16.44
N ASN A 63 3.91 6.06 16.63
CA ASN A 63 3.62 4.99 15.67
C ASN A 63 2.11 4.77 15.50
N GLU A 64 1.34 4.94 16.58
CA GLU A 64 -0.11 4.79 16.57
C GLU A 64 -0.76 5.87 15.71
N LYS A 65 -0.32 7.14 15.84
CA LYS A 65 -0.80 8.23 14.98
C LYS A 65 -0.42 8.01 13.52
N ALA A 66 0.82 7.58 13.25
CA ALA A 66 1.26 7.28 11.90
C ALA A 66 0.47 6.11 11.29
N ASP A 67 0.10 5.11 12.09
CA ASP A 67 -0.77 4.00 11.68
C ASP A 67 -2.21 4.45 11.41
N GLU A 68 -2.78 5.30 12.26
CA GLU A 68 -4.11 5.88 12.04
C GLU A 68 -4.16 6.70 10.75
N MET A 69 -3.14 7.54 10.52
CA MET A 69 -3.02 8.30 9.28
C MET A 69 -2.81 7.40 8.07
N MET A 70 -2.00 6.34 8.19
CA MET A 70 -1.81 5.37 7.11
C MET A 70 -3.13 4.70 6.72
N LYS A 71 -3.94 4.30 7.72
CA LYS A 71 -5.27 3.73 7.47
C LYS A 71 -6.19 4.70 6.74
N GLN A 72 -6.19 5.98 7.09
CA GLN A 72 -6.99 6.99 6.40
C GLN A 72 -6.54 7.19 4.95
N VAL A 73 -5.23 7.30 4.73
CA VAL A 73 -4.65 7.47 3.39
C VAL A 73 -4.97 6.26 2.51
N LEU A 74 -4.82 5.05 3.04
CA LEU A 74 -5.16 3.81 2.34
C LEU A 74 -6.65 3.71 2.04
N ASN A 75 -7.53 4.02 3.00
CA ASN A 75 -8.98 4.06 2.78
C ASN A 75 -9.32 5.02 1.62
N ASN A 76 -8.82 6.24 1.66
CA ASN A 76 -9.08 7.24 0.63
C ASN A 76 -8.57 6.78 -0.75
N TYR A 77 -7.37 6.19 -0.79
CA TYR A 77 -6.78 5.69 -2.03
C TYR A 77 -7.57 4.53 -2.63
N PHE A 78 -7.99 3.55 -1.81
CA PHE A 78 -8.77 2.42 -2.30
C PHE A 78 -10.20 2.79 -2.65
N ASP A 79 -10.82 3.72 -1.92
CA ASP A 79 -12.12 4.29 -2.29
C ASP A 79 -12.02 4.98 -3.66
N PHE A 80 -10.97 5.77 -3.89
CA PHE A 80 -10.69 6.35 -5.19
C PHE A 80 -10.55 5.27 -6.28
N LEU A 81 -9.71 4.25 -6.08
CA LEU A 81 -9.56 3.15 -7.05
C LEU A 81 -10.89 2.46 -7.33
N CYS A 82 -11.72 2.23 -6.32
CA CYS A 82 -13.04 1.62 -6.47
C CYS A 82 -14.00 2.44 -7.33
N THR A 83 -13.86 3.77 -7.38
CA THR A 83 -14.65 4.65 -8.26
C THR A 83 -14.24 4.59 -9.73
N LEU A 84 -12.99 4.22 -10.04
CA LEU A 84 -12.46 4.26 -11.40
C LEU A 84 -13.02 3.15 -12.29
N SER A 85 -13.26 3.43 -13.58
CA SER A 85 -13.54 2.38 -14.55
C SER A 85 -12.39 1.37 -14.65
N THR A 86 -12.64 0.13 -15.06
CA THR A 86 -11.59 -0.90 -15.19
C THR A 86 -10.40 -0.45 -16.05
N LYS A 87 -10.66 0.34 -17.10
CA LYS A 87 -9.63 0.90 -17.97
C LYS A 87 -8.76 1.93 -17.26
N MET A 88 -9.38 2.85 -16.50
CA MET A 88 -8.67 3.87 -15.73
C MET A 88 -7.90 3.26 -14.58
N LEU A 89 -8.53 2.34 -13.84
CA LEU A 89 -7.89 1.60 -12.75
C LEU A 89 -6.64 0.87 -13.22
N ARG A 90 -6.71 0.19 -14.38
CA ARG A 90 -5.55 -0.48 -14.96
C ARG A 90 -4.47 0.52 -15.33
N LYS A 91 -4.83 1.68 -15.87
CA LYS A 91 -3.89 2.74 -16.23
C LYS A 91 -3.16 3.28 -15.00
N GLU A 92 -3.87 3.54 -13.90
CA GLU A 92 -3.28 3.99 -12.63
C GLU A 92 -2.28 2.97 -12.08
N LEU A 93 -2.68 1.70 -11.98
CA LEU A 93 -1.80 0.64 -11.46
C LEU A 93 -0.56 0.44 -12.35
N LEU A 94 -0.73 0.46 -13.68
CA LEU A 94 0.41 0.40 -14.62
C LEU A 94 1.31 1.64 -14.48
N GLY A 95 0.74 2.82 -14.22
CA GLY A 95 1.46 4.09 -14.07
C GLY A 95 2.47 4.06 -12.92
N ILE A 96 2.10 3.41 -11.80
CA ILE A 96 2.99 3.21 -10.65
C ILE A 96 3.76 1.88 -10.71
N GLY A 97 3.77 1.20 -11.86
CA GLY A 97 4.64 0.04 -12.13
C GLY A 97 4.10 -1.34 -11.74
N TRP A 98 2.80 -1.48 -11.43
CA TRP A 98 2.19 -2.81 -11.24
C TRP A 98 2.08 -3.56 -12.56
N LYS A 99 2.27 -4.88 -12.52
CA LYS A 99 2.08 -5.77 -13.66
C LYS A 99 0.84 -6.61 -13.43
N GLN A 100 -0.03 -6.69 -14.44
CA GLN A 100 -1.20 -7.57 -14.40
C GLN A 100 -0.78 -9.00 -14.71
N ASP A 101 -1.29 -9.97 -13.95
CA ASP A 101 -1.12 -11.40 -14.26
C ASP A 101 -1.89 -11.73 -15.55
N LEU A 102 -1.18 -12.31 -16.53
CA LEU A 102 -1.71 -12.66 -17.86
C LEU A 102 -2.79 -13.75 -17.82
N PHE A 103 -2.76 -14.62 -16.81
CA PHE A 103 -3.71 -15.70 -16.62
C PHE A 103 -4.81 -15.34 -15.60
N LYS A 104 -4.55 -14.35 -14.75
CA LYS A 104 -5.49 -13.85 -13.74
C LYS A 104 -5.68 -12.34 -13.88
N ASN A 105 -6.58 -11.95 -14.78
CA ASN A 105 -6.88 -10.54 -15.12
C ASN A 105 -7.28 -9.62 -13.93
N LYS A 106 -7.51 -10.17 -12.74
CA LYS A 106 -7.88 -9.44 -11.52
C LYS A 106 -6.71 -9.23 -10.56
N ASP A 107 -5.58 -9.89 -10.81
CA ASP A 107 -4.43 -9.95 -9.94
C ASP A 107 -3.31 -9.12 -10.56
N TYR A 108 -2.67 -8.32 -9.73
CA TYR A 108 -1.53 -7.50 -10.10
C TYR A 108 -0.42 -7.75 -9.09
N SER A 109 0.82 -7.78 -9.56
CA SER A 109 2.02 -7.85 -8.71
C SER A 109 3.00 -6.76 -9.06
N LYS A 110 3.75 -6.30 -8.07
CA LYS A 110 4.88 -5.39 -8.24
C LYS A 110 6.08 -6.03 -7.55
N ALA A 111 7.16 -6.18 -8.31
CA ALA A 111 8.41 -6.65 -7.77
C ALA A 111 8.91 -5.64 -6.73
N TYR A 112 9.40 -6.15 -5.60
CA TYR A 112 9.98 -5.31 -4.58
C TYR A 112 11.22 -4.59 -5.13
N ILE A 113 11.21 -3.26 -5.04
CA ILE A 113 12.39 -2.43 -5.31
C ILE A 113 13.09 -2.25 -3.96
N ASP A 114 14.39 -2.55 -3.91
CA ASP A 114 15.17 -2.38 -2.69
C ASP A 114 15.12 -0.92 -2.23
N ILE A 115 14.42 -0.71 -1.11
CA ILE A 115 14.12 0.61 -0.55
C ILE A 115 15.39 1.35 -0.15
N ASN A 116 16.53 0.67 -0.01
CA ASN A 116 17.82 1.32 0.22
C ASN A 116 18.18 2.32 -0.89
N GLY A 117 17.69 2.12 -2.13
CA GLY A 117 17.89 3.06 -3.23
C GLY A 117 17.06 4.35 -3.11
N ASN A 118 15.79 4.23 -2.66
CA ASN A 118 14.86 5.36 -2.53
C ASN A 118 14.90 6.04 -1.15
N LEU A 119 15.33 5.34 -0.11
CA LEU A 119 15.46 5.88 1.25
C LEU A 119 16.69 6.76 1.44
N ASN A 120 17.64 6.78 0.50
CA ASN A 120 18.74 7.73 0.52
C ASN A 120 18.27 9.19 0.43
N GLU A 121 17.04 9.44 -0.05
CA GLU A 121 16.40 10.76 -0.05
C GLU A 121 15.80 11.14 1.32
N PHE A 122 15.59 10.16 2.21
CA PHE A 122 15.05 10.37 3.55
C PHE A 122 16.19 10.40 4.58
N ASN A 123 16.20 11.39 5.46
CA ASN A 123 17.19 11.52 6.53
C ASN A 123 16.85 10.56 7.70
N VAL A 124 17.04 9.24 7.48
CA VAL A 124 16.53 8.17 8.35
C VAL A 124 17.46 7.83 9.53
N GLU A 125 16.92 7.69 10.73
CA GLU A 125 17.64 7.19 11.93
C GLU A 125 17.36 5.71 12.24
N ASP A 126 16.09 5.31 12.22
CA ASP A 126 15.65 3.93 12.45
C ASP A 126 14.86 3.44 11.25
N LEU A 127 15.18 2.25 10.72
CA LEU A 127 14.47 1.65 9.60
C LEU A 127 13.90 0.28 9.98
N LYS A 128 12.59 0.11 9.83
CA LYS A 128 11.91 -1.16 10.05
C LYS A 128 11.00 -1.48 8.87
N ILE A 129 11.08 -2.70 8.35
CA ILE A 129 10.24 -3.15 7.24
C ILE A 129 9.30 -4.25 7.75
N GLU A 130 8.00 -4.07 7.53
CA GLU A 130 6.94 -4.99 7.93
C GLU A 130 6.00 -5.26 6.74
N ASN A 131 5.14 -6.27 6.84
CA ASN A 131 4.14 -6.56 5.80
C ASN A 131 2.76 -6.19 6.31
N LEU A 132 1.95 -5.64 5.42
CA LEU A 132 0.60 -5.18 5.65
C LEU A 132 -0.34 -5.95 4.73
N ASP A 133 -1.13 -6.85 5.29
CA ASP A 133 -2.23 -7.51 4.60
C ASP A 133 -3.48 -6.62 4.72
N LEU A 134 -4.11 -6.33 3.58
CA LEU A 134 -5.28 -5.46 3.46
C LEU A 134 -6.44 -6.18 2.78
N GLN A 135 -7.63 -5.99 3.33
CA GLN A 135 -8.87 -6.39 2.68
C GLN A 135 -9.89 -5.25 2.78
N ALA A 136 -10.16 -4.60 1.66
CA ALA A 136 -11.18 -3.56 1.49
C ALA A 136 -12.42 -4.15 0.81
N ALA A 137 -13.59 -4.02 1.46
CA ALA A 137 -14.88 -4.55 1.01
C ALA A 137 -15.84 -3.47 0.51
#